data_AF-A0A1E7KU26-F1
#
_entry.id   AF-A0A1E7KU26-F1
#
_cell.length_a   1.000
_cell.length_b   1.000
_cell.length_c   1.000
_cell.angle_alpha   90.00
_cell.angle_beta   90.00
_cell.angle_gamma   90.00
#
_symmetry.space_group_name_H-M   'P 1'
#
loop_
_entity.id
_entity.type
_entity.pdbx_description
1 polymer ?
#
loop_
_entity_poly.entity_id
_entity_poly.type
_entity_poly.pdbx_seq_one_letter_code
_entity_poly.pdbx_strand_id
1 'polypeptide(L)'
;PLPGGPPGPSGAEAGDPRGEDDLVDALAADIADFTRDHALARTVVVNVASTEAAPDAGDPALPASSRYAAAALRAGCPYVNFTPSTGLHHPRLREAARRCGLPHAGRDGKTGQTLLRSVLAPMFAQRALPVLAWSGTNLLGGGDGAALADPGAAAAKNAGKERVLSDNLGTLPEGRLHIDDVPALGDWKTAWDHVAFDGFLGSRMVLQTIWQGCDSALAAPLVLDLARLLARAHEAGISGAVPGLGFYFKDPDGGPADLPGQWRELCALAERLRAAA
;
A
#
# COMPACT_ATOMS: atom_id res chain seq x y z
N PRO A 1 8.62 -26.70 -16.69
CA PRO A 1 7.31 -26.88 -16.01
C PRO A 1 7.11 -28.34 -15.61
N LEU A 2 7.09 -28.61 -14.30
CA LEU A 2 6.68 -29.92 -13.78
C LEU A 2 5.14 -30.01 -13.85
N PRO A 3 4.56 -31.11 -14.37
CA PRO A 3 3.12 -31.30 -14.40
C PRO A 3 2.65 -31.84 -13.03
N GLY A 4 1.67 -31.17 -12.40
CA GLY A 4 1.00 -31.70 -11.19
C GLY A 4 0.88 -30.77 -9.98
N GLY A 5 0.99 -29.45 -10.14
CA GLY A 5 0.60 -28.52 -9.07
C GLY A 5 -0.91 -28.55 -8.81
N PRO A 6 -1.38 -28.29 -7.57
CA PRO A 6 -2.81 -28.13 -7.30
C PRO A 6 -3.38 -27.01 -8.18
N PRO A 7 -4.69 -27.05 -8.53
CA PRO A 7 -5.33 -25.95 -9.23
C PRO A 7 -5.08 -24.66 -8.43
N GLY A 8 -4.55 -23.63 -9.08
CA GLY A 8 -4.37 -22.32 -8.46
C GLY A 8 -5.73 -21.78 -7.97
N PRO A 9 -5.75 -20.87 -6.99
CA PRO A 9 -7.00 -20.30 -6.50
C PRO A 9 -7.73 -19.69 -7.70
N SER A 10 -8.97 -20.13 -7.94
CA SER A 10 -9.81 -19.64 -9.03
C SER A 10 -10.21 -18.22 -8.73
N GLY A 11 -9.33 -17.28 -9.05
CA GLY A 11 -9.54 -15.86 -8.84
C GLY A 11 -10.63 -15.34 -9.77
N ALA A 12 -11.78 -14.99 -9.19
CA ALA A 12 -12.66 -13.89 -9.58
C ALA A 12 -12.60 -13.46 -11.06
N GLU A 13 -12.92 -14.36 -12.00
CA GLU A 13 -13.06 -13.96 -13.40
C GLU A 13 -14.36 -13.17 -13.60
N ALA A 14 -14.29 -12.14 -14.44
CA ALA A 14 -15.45 -11.39 -14.89
C ALA A 14 -16.37 -12.33 -15.69
N GLY A 15 -17.41 -12.86 -15.04
CA GLY A 15 -18.35 -13.81 -15.66
C GLY A 15 -18.84 -14.93 -14.74
N ASP A 16 -18.45 -14.96 -13.47
CA ASP A 16 -18.97 -15.94 -12.52
C ASP A 16 -20.49 -15.73 -12.30
N PRO A 17 -21.33 -16.77 -12.54
CA PRO A 17 -22.79 -16.66 -12.38
C PRO A 17 -23.25 -16.56 -10.91
N ARG A 18 -22.34 -16.75 -9.94
CA ARG A 18 -22.61 -16.60 -8.51
C ARG A 18 -22.87 -15.15 -8.14
N GLY A 19 -23.75 -14.93 -7.15
CA GLY A 19 -23.94 -13.59 -6.58
C GLY A 19 -22.63 -13.09 -5.96
N GLU A 20 -22.47 -11.77 -5.85
CA GLU A 20 -21.26 -11.18 -5.25
C GLU A 20 -21.01 -11.70 -3.83
N ASP A 21 -22.07 -11.90 -3.03
CA ASP A 21 -21.95 -12.47 -1.69
C ASP A 21 -21.48 -13.93 -1.70
N ASP A 22 -21.96 -14.74 -2.64
CA ASP A 22 -21.53 -16.14 -2.81
C ASP A 22 -20.05 -16.22 -3.22
N LEU A 23 -19.57 -15.26 -4.04
CA LEU A 23 -18.16 -15.15 -4.40
C LEU A 23 -17.30 -14.83 -3.18
N VAL A 24 -17.73 -13.86 -2.36
CA VAL A 24 -17.01 -13.50 -1.14
C VAL A 24 -17.04 -14.65 -0.13
N ASP A 25 -18.14 -15.40 -0.03
CA ASP A 25 -18.24 -16.57 0.85
C ASP A 25 -17.34 -17.71 0.39
N ALA A 26 -17.25 -17.97 -0.92
CA ALA A 26 -16.32 -18.95 -1.46
C ALA A 26 -14.86 -18.58 -1.15
N LEU A 27 -14.47 -17.32 -1.37
CA LEU A 27 -13.13 -16.83 -1.02
C LEU A 27 -12.86 -16.90 0.49
N ALA A 28 -13.86 -16.62 1.33
CA ALA A 28 -13.74 -16.73 2.78
C ALA A 28 -13.57 -18.19 3.22
N ALA A 29 -14.28 -19.12 2.57
CA ALA A 29 -14.11 -20.55 2.80
C ALA A 29 -12.70 -21.01 2.45
N ASP A 30 -12.14 -20.58 1.31
CA ASP A 30 -10.75 -20.90 0.93
C ASP A 30 -9.73 -20.44 1.99
N ILE A 31 -9.91 -19.22 2.53
CA ILE A 31 -9.04 -18.67 3.59
C ILE A 31 -9.19 -19.46 4.91
N ALA A 32 -10.43 -19.82 5.27
CA ALA A 32 -10.72 -20.59 6.48
C ALA A 32 -10.20 -22.03 6.37
N ASP A 33 -10.32 -22.63 5.19
CA ASP A 33 -9.81 -23.97 4.87
C ASP A 33 -8.29 -23.98 4.97
N PHE A 34 -7.58 -23.01 4.39
CA PHE A 34 -6.14 -22.86 4.57
C PHE A 34 -5.74 -22.79 6.06
N THR A 35 -6.47 -22.00 6.85
CA THR A 35 -6.21 -21.87 8.29
C THR A 35 -6.36 -23.21 9.01
N ARG A 36 -7.43 -23.95 8.72
CA ARG A 36 -7.74 -25.25 9.34
C ARG A 36 -6.80 -26.35 8.89
N ASP A 37 -6.58 -26.48 7.59
CA ASP A 37 -5.83 -27.57 6.96
C ASP A 37 -4.34 -27.53 7.35
N HIS A 38 -3.83 -26.33 7.68
CA HIS A 38 -2.48 -26.12 8.20
C HIS A 38 -2.43 -25.95 9.74
N ALA A 39 -3.54 -26.14 10.45
CA ALA A 39 -3.66 -26.00 11.91
C ALA A 39 -3.06 -24.68 12.45
N LEU A 40 -3.30 -23.57 11.73
CA LEU A 40 -2.73 -22.27 12.05
C LEU A 40 -3.50 -21.61 13.18
N ALA A 41 -2.78 -21.09 14.18
CA ALA A 41 -3.38 -20.27 15.24
C ALA A 41 -3.94 -18.94 14.70
N ARG A 42 -3.38 -18.44 13.59
CA ARG A 42 -3.78 -17.19 12.96
C ARG A 42 -3.32 -17.14 11.51
N THR A 43 -4.19 -16.60 10.65
CA THR A 43 -3.90 -16.30 9.25
C THR A 43 -4.06 -14.79 9.04
N VAL A 44 -3.12 -14.18 8.30
CA VAL A 44 -3.19 -12.77 7.89
C VAL A 44 -3.27 -12.74 6.37
N VAL A 45 -4.23 -11.98 5.84
CA VAL A 45 -4.41 -11.82 4.40
C VAL A 45 -3.70 -10.54 3.97
N VAL A 46 -2.78 -10.65 3.00
CA VAL A 46 -2.03 -9.50 2.47
C VAL A 46 -2.30 -9.37 0.98
N ASN A 47 -2.87 -8.24 0.55
CA ASN A 47 -3.03 -7.92 -0.86
C ASN A 47 -1.72 -7.37 -1.44
N VAL A 48 -1.10 -8.15 -2.33
CA VAL A 48 0.06 -7.78 -3.16
C VAL A 48 -0.22 -7.98 -4.65
N ALA A 49 -1.51 -8.01 -5.03
CA ALA A 49 -1.92 -8.22 -6.42
C ALA A 49 -1.60 -6.99 -7.30
N SER A 50 -1.81 -7.13 -8.60
CA SER A 50 -1.73 -6.00 -9.53
C SER A 50 -2.64 -4.85 -9.11
N THR A 51 -2.18 -3.62 -9.36
CA THR A 51 -2.96 -2.42 -9.03
C THR A 51 -4.24 -2.38 -9.85
N GLU A 52 -5.36 -2.08 -9.18
CA GLU A 52 -6.65 -1.85 -9.81
C GLU A 52 -6.85 -0.35 -10.07
N ALA A 53 -7.62 -0.02 -11.10
CA ALA A 53 -8.16 1.33 -11.25
C ALA A 53 -9.10 1.66 -10.08
N ALA A 54 -9.26 2.95 -9.78
CA ALA A 54 -10.27 3.38 -8.83
C ALA A 54 -11.67 2.99 -9.35
N PRO A 55 -12.54 2.41 -8.51
CA PRO A 55 -13.90 2.06 -8.92
C PRO A 55 -14.70 3.32 -9.22
N ASP A 56 -15.59 3.25 -10.21
CA ASP A 56 -16.51 4.34 -10.52
C ASP A 56 -17.44 4.58 -9.34
N ALA A 57 -17.70 5.86 -9.01
CA ALA A 57 -18.49 6.24 -7.84
C ALA A 57 -19.95 5.70 -7.84
N GLY A 58 -20.43 5.21 -8.99
CA GLY A 58 -21.75 4.61 -9.16
C GLY A 58 -21.76 3.10 -9.41
N ASP A 59 -20.59 2.44 -9.50
CA ASP A 59 -20.54 1.00 -9.68
C ASP A 59 -20.91 0.31 -8.35
N PRO A 60 -22.03 -0.43 -8.29
CA PRO A 60 -22.40 -1.13 -7.08
C PRO A 60 -21.45 -2.29 -6.77
N ALA A 61 -20.72 -2.83 -7.75
CA ALA A 61 -19.90 -4.01 -7.58
C ALA A 61 -18.61 -3.73 -6.79
N LEU A 62 -18.26 -4.65 -5.88
CA LEU A 62 -16.96 -4.67 -5.24
C LEU A 62 -15.89 -5.05 -6.28
N PRO A 63 -14.81 -4.27 -6.43
CA PRO A 63 -13.65 -4.72 -7.19
C PRO A 63 -12.98 -5.91 -6.49
N ALA A 64 -12.09 -6.62 -7.18
CA ALA A 64 -11.52 -7.87 -6.66
C ALA A 64 -10.78 -7.67 -5.33
N SER A 65 -10.00 -6.60 -5.18
CA SER A 65 -9.34 -6.25 -3.92
C SER A 65 -10.33 -6.11 -2.76
N SER A 66 -11.51 -5.52 -3.00
CA SER A 66 -12.55 -5.37 -2.00
C SER A 66 -13.26 -6.69 -1.68
N ARG A 67 -13.43 -7.59 -2.66
CA ARG A 67 -13.97 -8.94 -2.43
C ARG A 67 -13.04 -9.76 -1.53
N TYR A 68 -11.74 -9.73 -1.80
CA TYR A 68 -10.75 -10.39 -0.94
C TYR A 68 -10.66 -9.76 0.45
N ALA A 69 -10.76 -8.43 0.55
CA ALA A 69 -10.83 -7.76 1.85
C ALA A 69 -12.07 -8.19 2.65
N ALA A 70 -13.24 -8.24 2.01
CA ALA A 70 -14.48 -8.72 2.63
C ALA A 70 -14.37 -10.19 3.07
N ALA A 71 -13.78 -11.04 2.22
CA ALA A 71 -13.55 -12.45 2.51
C ALA A 71 -12.61 -12.64 3.71
N ALA A 72 -11.54 -11.84 3.81
CA ALA A 72 -10.63 -11.84 4.96
C ALA A 72 -11.39 -11.52 6.26
N LEU A 73 -12.27 -10.51 6.23
CA LEU A 73 -13.10 -10.18 7.39
C LEU A 73 -14.08 -11.31 7.75
N ARG A 74 -14.75 -11.92 6.77
CA ARG A 74 -15.67 -13.05 7.01
C ARG A 74 -14.94 -14.27 7.58
N ALA A 75 -13.71 -14.51 7.14
CA ALA A 75 -12.85 -15.58 7.65
C ALA A 75 -12.18 -15.26 9.00
N GLY A 76 -12.47 -14.11 9.64
CA GLY A 76 -11.88 -13.75 10.94
C GLY A 76 -10.38 -13.43 10.86
N CYS A 77 -9.87 -13.02 9.69
CA CYS A 77 -8.45 -12.83 9.44
C CYS A 77 -8.09 -11.33 9.37
N PRO A 78 -7.01 -10.88 10.04
CA PRO A 78 -6.44 -9.56 9.82
C PRO A 78 -6.10 -9.32 8.34
N TYR A 79 -6.17 -8.06 7.91
CA TYR A 79 -6.02 -7.69 6.50
C TYR A 79 -4.99 -6.56 6.30
N VAL A 80 -4.10 -6.74 5.32
CA VAL A 80 -3.15 -5.74 4.86
C VAL A 80 -3.41 -5.42 3.40
N ASN A 81 -3.47 -4.13 3.05
CA ASN A 81 -3.49 -3.70 1.66
C ASN A 81 -2.14 -3.11 1.25
N PHE A 82 -1.29 -3.87 0.56
CA PHE A 82 0.03 -3.40 0.13
C PHE A 82 -0.01 -2.71 -1.25
N THR A 83 -1.20 -2.57 -1.86
CA THR A 83 -1.41 -1.92 -3.16
C THR A 83 -2.25 -0.65 -3.00
N PRO A 84 -2.29 0.24 -4.01
CA PRO A 84 -3.20 1.40 -3.99
C PRO A 84 -4.65 1.05 -4.35
N SER A 85 -4.95 -0.24 -4.63
CA SER A 85 -6.31 -0.71 -4.90
C SER A 85 -7.25 -0.39 -3.72
N THR A 86 -8.55 -0.37 -3.98
CA THR A 86 -9.54 0.06 -2.98
C THR A 86 -9.55 -0.80 -1.72
N GLY A 87 -9.52 -2.14 -1.87
CA GLY A 87 -9.49 -3.06 -0.73
C GLY A 87 -10.57 -2.74 0.31
N LEU A 88 -10.17 -2.66 1.58
CA LEU A 88 -11.09 -2.41 2.69
C LEU A 88 -11.68 -0.97 2.70
N HIS A 89 -11.11 -0.03 1.95
CA HIS A 89 -11.58 1.36 1.91
C HIS A 89 -12.82 1.55 1.03
N HIS A 90 -13.34 0.48 0.43
CA HIS A 90 -14.59 0.57 -0.34
C HIS A 90 -15.74 1.03 0.58
N PRO A 91 -16.57 2.02 0.18
CA PRO A 91 -17.64 2.54 1.04
C PRO A 91 -18.58 1.47 1.60
N ARG A 92 -18.90 0.44 0.81
CA ARG A 92 -19.75 -0.69 1.23
C ARG A 92 -19.15 -1.54 2.36
N LEU A 93 -17.83 -1.52 2.54
CA LEU A 93 -17.14 -2.31 3.57
C LEU A 93 -16.87 -1.54 4.85
N ARG A 94 -17.14 -0.21 4.89
CA ARG A 94 -16.85 0.63 6.06
C ARG A 94 -17.50 0.12 7.35
N GLU A 95 -18.76 -0.32 7.29
CA GLU A 95 -19.44 -0.83 8.47
C GLU A 95 -18.93 -2.21 8.89
N ALA A 96 -18.61 -3.08 7.92
CA ALA A 96 -18.01 -4.37 8.18
C ALA A 96 -16.63 -4.21 8.85
N ALA A 97 -15.78 -3.31 8.32
CA ALA A 97 -14.49 -2.97 8.89
C ALA A 97 -14.60 -2.46 10.33
N ARG A 98 -15.60 -1.62 10.63
CA ARG A 98 -15.85 -1.08 11.97
C ARG A 98 -16.31 -2.15 12.96
N ARG A 99 -17.09 -3.14 12.53
CA ARG A 99 -17.70 -4.16 13.40
C ARG A 99 -16.89 -5.45 13.52
N CYS A 100 -15.96 -5.72 12.60
CA CYS A 100 -15.26 -7.00 12.54
C CYS A 100 -14.37 -7.28 13.76
N GLY A 101 -13.91 -6.24 14.48
CA GLY A 101 -13.00 -6.40 15.61
C GLY A 101 -11.61 -6.90 15.20
N LEU A 102 -11.27 -6.88 13.91
CA LEU A 102 -9.99 -7.35 13.37
C LEU A 102 -9.03 -6.18 13.11
N PRO A 103 -7.73 -6.35 13.34
CA PRO A 103 -6.74 -5.36 12.95
C PRO A 103 -6.57 -5.35 11.43
N HIS A 104 -6.38 -4.15 10.88
CA HIS A 104 -6.02 -3.96 9.48
C HIS A 104 -4.99 -2.84 9.32
N ALA A 105 -4.34 -2.83 8.16
CA ALA A 105 -3.40 -1.78 7.79
C ALA A 105 -3.35 -1.55 6.28
N GLY A 106 -3.24 -0.31 5.88
CA GLY A 106 -3.02 0.05 4.50
C GLY A 106 -2.99 1.56 4.29
N ARG A 107 -2.71 2.01 3.07
CA ARG A 107 -2.44 1.19 1.87
C ARG A 107 -1.28 1.71 1.01
N ASP A 108 -0.95 0.90 0.01
CA ASP A 108 0.13 1.09 -0.97
C ASP A 108 1.53 1.11 -0.34
N GLY A 109 2.30 0.05 -0.53
CA GLY A 109 3.63 -0.11 0.03
C GLY A 109 4.56 1.05 -0.33
N LYS A 110 5.23 1.63 0.68
CA LYS A 110 6.19 2.73 0.49
C LYS A 110 7.60 2.18 0.27
N THR A 111 7.93 1.95 -1.00
CA THR A 111 9.24 1.44 -1.43
C THR A 111 9.94 2.42 -2.38
N GLY A 112 11.25 2.62 -2.21
CA GLY A 112 12.10 3.42 -3.10
C GLY A 112 11.83 4.93 -3.11
N GLN A 113 11.33 5.47 -4.23
CA GLN A 113 11.19 6.93 -4.43
C GLN A 113 10.32 7.61 -3.36
N THR A 114 9.15 7.06 -3.08
CA THR A 114 8.23 7.69 -2.11
C THR A 114 8.80 7.66 -0.69
N LEU A 115 9.61 6.63 -0.36
CA LEU A 115 10.36 6.60 0.90
C LEU A 115 11.29 7.82 0.99
N LEU A 116 12.11 8.09 -0.04
CA LEU A 116 12.96 9.28 -0.07
C LEU A 116 12.17 10.59 0.07
N ARG A 117 11.01 10.70 -0.58
CA ARG A 117 10.16 11.90 -0.47
C ARG A 117 9.67 12.13 0.96
N SER A 118 9.26 11.07 1.65
CA SER A 118 8.82 11.16 3.06
C SER A 118 9.94 11.53 4.04
N VAL A 119 11.20 11.50 3.60
CA VAL A 119 12.38 11.97 4.35
C VAL A 119 12.75 13.40 3.96
N LEU A 120 12.79 13.68 2.65
CA LEU A 120 13.29 14.95 2.12
C LEU A 120 12.27 16.09 2.19
N ALA A 121 10.99 15.83 1.95
CA ALA A 121 9.95 16.87 2.00
C ALA A 121 9.86 17.54 3.39
N PRO A 122 9.81 16.78 4.51
CA PRO A 122 9.87 17.37 5.85
C PRO A 122 11.11 18.22 6.09
N MET A 123 12.27 17.82 5.57
CA MET A 123 13.51 18.59 5.73
C MET A 123 13.38 20.00 5.15
N PHE A 124 12.79 20.16 3.96
CA PHE A 124 12.56 21.48 3.36
C PHE A 124 11.62 22.33 4.22
N ALA A 125 10.49 21.75 4.65
CA ALA A 125 9.52 22.44 5.50
C ALA A 125 10.14 22.86 6.85
N GLN A 126 10.83 21.96 7.54
CA GLN A 126 11.48 22.21 8.84
C GLN A 126 12.59 23.25 8.77
N ARG A 127 13.27 23.37 7.62
CA ARG A 127 14.33 24.35 7.38
C ARG A 127 13.81 25.67 6.80
N ALA A 128 12.50 25.83 6.66
CA ALA A 128 11.85 26.97 6.02
C ALA A 128 12.42 27.25 4.61
N LEU A 129 12.59 26.19 3.82
CA LEU A 129 13.04 26.24 2.43
C LEU A 129 11.82 26.04 1.51
N PRO A 130 11.25 27.10 0.91
CA PRO A 130 10.08 26.97 0.06
C PRO A 130 10.38 26.08 -1.15
N VAL A 131 9.67 24.95 -1.25
CA VAL A 131 9.72 24.08 -2.44
C VAL A 131 8.79 24.67 -3.48
N LEU A 132 9.33 24.96 -4.65
CA LEU A 132 8.60 25.59 -5.73
C LEU A 132 8.14 24.57 -6.74
N ALA A 133 9.02 23.62 -7.07
CA ALA A 133 8.69 22.52 -7.95
C ALA A 133 9.33 21.21 -7.50
N TRP A 134 8.62 20.11 -7.67
CA TRP A 134 9.11 18.75 -7.47
C TRP A 134 8.56 17.83 -8.56
N SER A 135 9.36 17.63 -9.60
CA SER A 135 9.05 16.68 -10.68
C SER A 135 9.76 15.36 -10.45
N GLY A 136 9.21 14.27 -10.96
CA GLY A 136 9.93 13.01 -10.96
C GLY A 136 9.41 11.97 -11.94
N THR A 137 10.26 11.03 -12.29
CA THR A 137 9.92 9.87 -13.13
C THR A 137 10.31 8.57 -12.49
N ASN A 138 9.57 7.52 -12.82
CA ASN A 138 9.93 6.15 -12.49
C ASN A 138 9.95 5.34 -13.79
N LEU A 139 11.04 4.66 -14.05
CA LEU A 139 11.20 3.70 -15.13
C LEU A 139 11.24 2.32 -14.47
N LEU A 140 10.34 1.42 -14.85
CA LEU A 140 10.32 0.04 -14.39
C LEU A 140 9.63 -0.86 -15.43
N GLY A 141 9.94 -2.15 -15.41
CA GLY A 141 9.26 -3.15 -16.24
C GLY A 141 8.55 -4.21 -15.38
N GLY A 142 8.51 -5.44 -15.88
CA GLY A 142 7.92 -6.57 -15.16
C GLY A 142 6.39 -6.47 -15.03
N GLY A 143 5.82 -7.24 -14.10
CA GLY A 143 4.36 -7.26 -13.90
C GLY A 143 3.80 -5.93 -13.40
N ASP A 144 4.57 -5.20 -12.58
CA ASP A 144 4.18 -3.89 -12.06
C ASP A 144 4.28 -2.80 -13.14
N GLY A 145 5.31 -2.82 -14.00
CA GLY A 145 5.38 -1.95 -15.17
C GLY A 145 4.21 -2.20 -16.14
N ALA A 146 3.95 -3.47 -16.48
CA ALA A 146 2.88 -3.86 -17.39
C ALA A 146 1.48 -3.47 -16.88
N ALA A 147 1.22 -3.59 -15.57
CA ALA A 147 -0.07 -3.19 -14.97
C ALA A 147 -0.34 -1.69 -15.09
N LEU A 148 0.71 -0.86 -15.21
CA LEU A 148 0.60 0.59 -15.34
C LEU A 148 0.43 1.07 -16.78
N ALA A 149 0.37 0.15 -17.75
CA ALA A 149 -0.14 0.45 -19.07
C ALA A 149 -1.63 0.86 -19.04
N ASP A 150 -2.37 0.43 -18.01
CA ASP A 150 -3.71 0.92 -17.74
C ASP A 150 -3.67 2.35 -17.16
N PRO A 151 -4.27 3.36 -17.81
CA PRO A 151 -4.25 4.74 -17.33
C PRO A 151 -4.89 4.91 -15.94
N GLY A 152 -5.89 4.09 -15.60
CA GLY A 152 -6.54 4.13 -14.29
C GLY A 152 -5.63 3.69 -13.15
N ALA A 153 -4.94 2.56 -13.34
CA ALA A 153 -3.93 2.06 -12.41
C ALA A 153 -2.74 3.03 -12.27
N ALA A 154 -2.26 3.60 -13.39
CA ALA A 154 -1.21 4.61 -13.38
C ALA A 154 -1.63 5.88 -12.60
N ALA A 155 -2.86 6.36 -12.81
CA ALA A 155 -3.41 7.50 -12.09
C ALA A 155 -3.51 7.24 -10.58
N ALA A 156 -4.00 6.06 -10.17
CA ALA A 156 -4.06 5.68 -8.76
C ALA A 156 -2.68 5.69 -8.10
N LYS A 157 -1.66 5.15 -8.78
CA LYS A 157 -0.28 5.10 -8.28
C LYS A 157 0.37 6.48 -8.23
N ASN A 158 0.09 7.35 -9.20
CA ASN A 158 0.61 8.73 -9.19
C ASN A 158 -0.04 9.57 -8.08
N ALA A 159 -1.36 9.45 -7.87
CA ALA A 159 -2.07 10.16 -6.81
C ALA A 159 -1.49 9.84 -5.41
N GLY A 160 -1.15 8.57 -5.14
CA GLY A 160 -0.49 8.18 -3.90
C GLY A 160 0.90 8.83 -3.70
N LYS A 161 1.66 9.04 -4.78
CA LYS A 161 2.97 9.71 -4.72
C LYS A 161 2.87 11.22 -4.53
N GLU A 162 1.85 11.86 -5.10
CA GLU A 162 1.58 13.30 -4.92
C GLU A 162 1.09 13.61 -3.51
N ARG A 163 0.21 12.76 -2.97
CA ARG A 163 -0.30 12.86 -1.59
C ARG A 163 0.84 12.99 -0.58
N VAL A 164 1.87 12.15 -0.68
CA VAL A 164 3.04 12.22 0.23
C VAL A 164 3.74 13.58 0.19
N LEU A 165 3.80 14.26 -0.95
CA LEU A 165 4.38 15.60 -1.02
C LEU A 165 3.46 16.63 -0.39
N SER A 166 2.17 16.60 -0.73
CA SER A 166 1.17 17.53 -0.21
C SER A 166 1.06 17.44 1.32
N ASP A 167 1.03 16.22 1.88
CA ASP A 167 0.86 16.01 3.32
C ASP A 167 2.08 16.48 4.12
N ASN A 168 3.29 16.44 3.52
CA ASN A 168 4.52 16.85 4.19
C ASN A 168 4.87 18.34 3.99
N LEU A 169 4.45 18.95 2.87
CA LEU A 169 4.74 20.35 2.54
C LEU A 169 3.55 21.30 2.83
N GLY A 170 2.36 20.76 3.09
CA GLY A 170 1.11 21.49 3.29
C GLY A 170 0.41 21.90 1.98
N THR A 171 1.15 22.02 0.89
CA THR A 171 0.64 22.21 -0.47
C THR A 171 1.43 21.37 -1.46
N LEU A 172 0.78 20.93 -2.54
CA LEU A 172 1.48 20.24 -3.62
C LEU A 172 2.28 21.27 -4.44
N PRO A 173 3.62 21.15 -4.54
CA PRO A 173 4.43 22.04 -5.37
C PRO A 173 4.18 21.79 -6.86
N GLU A 174 4.63 22.72 -7.72
CA GLU A 174 4.54 22.53 -9.17
C GLU A 174 5.34 21.29 -9.61
N GLY A 175 4.96 20.67 -10.72
CA GLY A 175 5.70 19.53 -11.27
C GLY A 175 4.78 18.42 -11.72
N ARG A 176 5.38 17.37 -12.27
CA ARG A 176 4.65 16.19 -12.73
C ARG A 176 5.35 14.92 -12.30
N LEU A 177 4.54 13.93 -11.98
CA LEU A 177 4.96 12.55 -11.79
C LEU A 177 4.58 11.74 -13.01
N HIS A 178 5.52 10.96 -13.51
CA HIS A 178 5.23 9.96 -14.54
C HIS A 178 5.90 8.63 -14.22
N ILE A 179 5.31 7.60 -14.78
CA ILE A 179 5.79 6.24 -14.71
C ILE A 179 5.79 5.70 -16.12
N ASP A 180 6.94 5.22 -16.58
CA ASP A 180 7.07 4.63 -17.90
C ASP A 180 7.33 3.12 -17.74
N ASP A 181 6.55 2.31 -18.46
CA ASP A 181 6.82 0.89 -18.59
C ASP A 181 8.01 0.70 -19.54
N VAL A 182 9.10 0.17 -19.00
CA VAL A 182 10.32 -0.15 -19.73
C VAL A 182 10.61 -1.64 -19.52
N PRO A 183 10.06 -2.54 -20.36
CA PRO A 183 10.13 -3.98 -20.15
C PRO A 183 11.55 -4.51 -19.94
N ALA A 184 12.54 -3.89 -20.59
CA ALA A 184 13.96 -4.26 -20.48
C ALA A 184 14.53 -4.10 -19.05
N LEU A 185 13.91 -3.29 -18.19
CA LEU A 185 14.35 -3.11 -16.81
C LEU A 185 13.86 -4.23 -15.88
N GLY A 186 12.85 -5.01 -16.27
CA GLY A 186 12.25 -6.01 -15.38
C GLY A 186 11.87 -5.41 -14.03
N ASP A 187 12.25 -6.07 -12.94
CA ASP A 187 11.97 -5.62 -11.56
C ASP A 187 12.94 -4.54 -11.04
N TRP A 188 13.93 -4.14 -11.85
CA TRP A 188 14.84 -3.06 -11.49
C TRP A 188 14.21 -1.72 -11.84
N LYS A 189 13.96 -0.91 -10.81
CA LYS A 189 13.41 0.42 -10.98
C LYS A 189 14.49 1.48 -10.92
N THR A 190 14.39 2.42 -11.84
CA THR A 190 15.11 3.70 -11.75
C THR A 190 14.10 4.82 -11.50
N ALA A 191 14.30 5.59 -10.45
CA ALA A 191 13.50 6.78 -10.18
C ALA A 191 14.39 8.02 -10.09
N TRP A 192 13.92 9.13 -10.65
CA TRP A 192 14.59 10.43 -10.61
C TRP A 192 13.64 11.47 -10.03
N ASP A 193 14.15 12.31 -9.13
CA ASP A 193 13.48 13.52 -8.70
C ASP A 193 14.31 14.76 -9.05
N HIS A 194 13.61 15.83 -9.43
CA HIS A 194 14.15 17.17 -9.61
C HIS A 194 13.36 18.14 -8.73
N VAL A 195 14.01 18.68 -7.71
CA VAL A 195 13.42 19.56 -6.71
C VAL A 195 14.02 20.96 -6.82
N ALA A 196 13.21 21.95 -7.16
CA ALA A 196 13.60 23.35 -7.16
C ALA A 196 13.05 24.04 -5.90
N PHE A 197 13.91 24.72 -5.16
CA PHE A 197 13.56 25.38 -3.91
C PHE A 197 14.37 26.66 -3.71
N ASP A 198 13.85 27.58 -2.91
CA ASP A 198 14.55 28.82 -2.57
C ASP A 198 15.22 28.71 -1.19
N GLY A 199 16.42 29.26 -1.10
CA GLY A 199 17.13 29.47 0.16
C GLY A 199 17.08 30.92 0.63
N PHE A 200 18.07 31.29 1.45
CA PHE A 200 18.19 32.64 1.97
C PHE A 200 18.25 33.68 0.84
N LEU A 201 17.52 34.79 1.02
CA LEU A 201 17.41 35.90 0.07
C LEU A 201 16.87 35.50 -1.32
N GLY A 202 16.07 34.42 -1.41
CA GLY A 202 15.50 33.96 -2.67
C GLY A 202 16.52 33.27 -3.59
N SER A 203 17.63 32.80 -3.03
CA SER A 203 18.66 32.08 -3.79
C SER A 203 18.11 30.73 -4.26
N ARG A 204 17.77 30.63 -5.54
CA ARG A 204 17.27 29.39 -6.16
C ARG A 204 18.33 28.30 -6.13
N MET A 205 17.93 27.12 -5.67
CA MET A 205 18.74 25.91 -5.68
C MET A 205 17.95 24.74 -6.26
N VAL A 206 18.69 23.69 -6.61
CA VAL A 206 18.14 22.44 -7.13
C VAL A 206 18.75 21.26 -6.38
N LEU A 207 17.91 20.32 -5.95
CA LEU A 207 18.30 18.99 -5.50
C LEU A 207 17.81 17.96 -6.52
N GLN A 208 18.69 17.03 -6.88
CA GLN A 208 18.34 15.88 -7.71
C GLN A 208 18.69 14.59 -6.99
N THR A 209 17.82 13.59 -7.09
CA THR A 209 18.07 12.25 -6.53
C THR A 209 17.86 11.20 -7.59
N ILE A 210 18.75 10.21 -7.64
CA ILE A 210 18.56 9.01 -8.47
C ILE A 210 18.46 7.82 -7.52
N TRP A 211 17.36 7.08 -7.63
CA TRP A 211 17.18 5.80 -6.95
C TRP A 211 17.26 4.69 -7.98
N GLN A 212 18.16 3.74 -7.77
CA GLN A 212 18.23 2.50 -8.54
C GLN A 212 18.13 1.33 -7.56
N GLY A 213 17.10 0.49 -7.73
CA GLY A 213 16.88 -0.63 -6.83
C GLY A 213 15.89 -1.64 -7.38
N CYS A 214 15.94 -2.84 -6.83
CA CYS A 214 14.97 -3.91 -7.11
C CYS A 214 13.74 -3.68 -6.21
N ASP A 215 12.58 -3.41 -6.82
CA ASP A 215 11.36 -3.06 -6.08
C ASP A 215 10.86 -4.26 -5.25
N SER A 216 10.95 -5.48 -5.78
CA SER A 216 10.57 -6.69 -5.03
C SER A 216 11.47 -6.94 -3.83
N ALA A 217 12.79 -6.69 -3.93
CA ALA A 217 13.71 -6.84 -2.80
C ALA A 217 13.44 -5.84 -1.66
N LEU A 218 12.91 -4.66 -1.98
CA LEU A 218 12.47 -3.67 -0.99
C LEU A 218 11.10 -4.02 -0.40
N ALA A 219 10.19 -4.56 -1.22
CA ALA A 219 8.81 -4.85 -0.82
C ALA A 219 8.67 -6.13 0.02
N ALA A 220 9.34 -7.22 -0.39
CA ALA A 220 9.22 -8.53 0.24
C ALA A 220 9.43 -8.53 1.77
N PRO A 221 10.48 -7.90 2.34
CA PRO A 221 10.64 -7.88 3.80
C PRO A 221 9.51 -7.12 4.50
N LEU A 222 8.96 -6.06 3.89
CA LEU A 222 7.86 -5.29 4.47
C LEU A 222 6.57 -6.12 4.56
N VAL A 223 6.31 -6.98 3.58
CA VAL A 223 5.17 -7.92 3.61
C VAL A 223 5.30 -8.89 4.79
N LEU A 224 6.51 -9.43 5.04
CA LEU A 224 6.76 -10.32 6.16
C LEU A 224 6.61 -9.59 7.51
N ASP A 225 7.12 -8.37 7.61
CA ASP A 225 6.98 -7.55 8.81
C ASP A 225 5.51 -7.26 9.12
N LEU A 226 4.75 -6.81 8.11
CA LEU A 226 3.32 -6.51 8.25
C LEU A 226 2.52 -7.75 8.65
N ALA A 227 2.77 -8.91 8.04
CA ALA A 227 2.12 -10.16 8.44
C ALA A 227 2.38 -10.49 9.92
N ARG A 228 3.63 -10.35 10.38
CA ARG A 228 4.01 -10.63 11.78
C ARG A 228 3.42 -9.63 12.77
N LEU A 229 3.52 -8.33 12.45
CA LEU A 229 3.03 -7.26 13.31
C LEU A 229 1.51 -7.30 13.42
N LEU A 230 0.79 -7.55 12.33
CA LEU A 230 -0.67 -7.63 12.35
C LEU A 230 -1.15 -8.92 13.02
N ALA A 231 -0.44 -10.03 12.84
CA ALA A 231 -0.70 -11.25 13.59
C ALA A 231 -0.53 -11.02 15.10
N ARG A 232 0.52 -10.31 15.51
CA ARG A 232 0.76 -9.99 16.93
C ARG A 232 -0.26 -8.97 17.47
N ALA A 233 -0.66 -7.99 16.67
CA ALA A 233 -1.71 -7.04 17.04
C ALA A 233 -3.05 -7.73 17.31
N HIS A 234 -3.40 -8.70 16.46
CA HIS A 234 -4.60 -9.52 16.66
C HIS A 234 -4.52 -10.35 17.95
N GLU A 235 -3.35 -10.92 18.25
CA GLU A 235 -3.13 -11.63 19.53
C GLU A 235 -3.34 -10.73 20.75
N ALA A 236 -2.87 -9.49 20.66
CA ALA A 236 -2.99 -8.49 21.72
C ALA A 236 -4.40 -7.86 21.79
N GLY A 237 -5.36 -8.32 20.99
CA GLY A 237 -6.73 -7.78 20.95
C GLY A 237 -6.85 -6.39 20.33
N ILE A 238 -5.84 -5.93 19.58
CA ILE A 238 -5.92 -4.67 18.84
C ILE A 238 -6.86 -4.88 17.63
N SER A 239 -7.78 -3.95 17.46
CA SER A 239 -8.78 -3.96 16.38
C SER A 239 -8.80 -2.65 15.61
N GLY A 240 -9.30 -2.69 14.38
CA GLY A 240 -9.34 -1.54 13.48
C GLY A 240 -7.98 -1.25 12.83
N ALA A 241 -7.84 -0.05 12.26
CA ALA A 241 -6.58 0.41 11.69
C ALA A 241 -5.49 0.50 12.77
N VAL A 242 -4.39 -0.24 12.61
CA VAL A 242 -3.36 -0.36 13.64
C VAL A 242 -2.42 0.85 13.62
N PRO A 243 -2.40 1.69 14.68
CA PRO A 243 -1.53 2.87 14.72
C PRO A 243 -0.04 2.47 14.72
N GLY A 244 0.79 3.27 14.04
CA GLY A 244 2.23 3.01 13.89
C GLY A 244 2.60 2.18 12.65
N LEU A 245 1.65 1.51 12.00
CA LEU A 245 1.94 0.82 10.73
C LEU A 245 2.01 1.76 9.52
N GLY A 246 1.69 3.05 9.67
CA GLY A 246 1.82 4.03 8.59
C GLY A 246 3.23 4.17 8.02
N PHE A 247 4.25 3.76 8.77
CA PHE A 247 5.65 3.67 8.34
C PHE A 247 5.83 2.87 7.03
N TYR A 248 4.99 1.85 6.82
CA TYR A 248 5.08 0.93 5.68
C TYR A 248 4.36 1.42 4.42
N PHE A 249 3.55 2.48 4.51
CA PHE A 249 2.57 2.84 3.48
C PHE A 249 2.76 4.26 2.92
N LYS A 250 2.31 4.45 1.67
CA LYS A 250 2.23 5.75 0.99
C LYS A 250 0.94 6.49 1.36
N ASP A 251 -0.16 5.76 1.55
CA ASP A 251 -1.50 6.27 1.85
C ASP A 251 -2.01 5.61 3.15
N PRO A 252 -1.37 5.86 4.31
CA PRO A 252 -1.70 5.16 5.56
C PRO A 252 -3.10 5.51 6.08
N ASP A 253 -3.72 4.58 6.80
CA ASP A 253 -5.03 4.75 7.48
C ASP A 253 -5.07 5.92 8.50
N GLY A 254 -3.89 6.39 8.92
CA GLY A 254 -3.74 7.54 9.80
C GLY A 254 -2.30 7.74 10.27
N GLY A 255 -2.11 8.69 11.18
CA GLY A 255 -0.80 9.04 11.74
C GLY A 255 -0.10 10.17 10.96
N PRO A 256 1.17 10.47 11.30
CA PRO A 256 1.95 11.50 10.65
C PRO A 256 2.34 11.12 9.22
N ALA A 257 2.56 12.13 8.39
CA ALA A 257 3.00 11.96 7.00
C ALA A 257 4.53 11.80 6.85
N ASP A 258 5.30 12.27 7.83
CA ASP A 258 6.76 12.26 7.80
C ASP A 258 7.33 10.94 8.32
N LEU A 259 8.41 10.46 7.70
CA LEU A 259 9.02 9.18 8.09
C LEU A 259 9.50 9.15 9.56
N PRO A 260 10.12 10.21 10.11
CA PRO A 260 10.51 10.24 11.53
C PRO A 260 9.33 10.15 12.50
N GLY A 261 8.20 10.78 12.20
CA GLY A 261 6.95 10.67 12.95
C GLY A 261 6.42 9.25 12.91
N GLN A 262 6.36 8.65 11.72
CA GLN A 262 5.89 7.27 11.54
C GLN A 262 6.78 6.26 12.26
N TRP A 263 8.10 6.48 12.27
CA TRP A 263 9.05 5.65 13.02
C TRP A 263 8.80 5.69 14.53
N ARG A 264 8.52 6.87 15.10
CA ARG A 264 8.17 6.99 16.52
C ARG A 264 6.90 6.24 16.87
N GLU A 265 5.87 6.33 16.03
CA GLU A 265 4.63 5.58 16.26
C GLU A 265 4.84 4.05 16.12
N LEU A 266 5.69 3.62 15.19
CA LEU A 266 6.07 2.20 15.06
C LEU A 266 6.79 1.69 16.32
N CYS A 267 7.71 2.48 16.88
CA CYS A 267 8.37 2.14 18.15
C CYS A 267 7.35 2.03 19.30
N ALA A 268 6.40 2.97 19.39
CA ALA A 268 5.32 2.93 20.37
C ALA A 268 4.39 1.71 20.18
N LEU A 269 4.13 1.30 18.93
CA LEU A 269 3.44 0.03 18.65
C LEU A 269 4.25 -1.15 19.18
N ALA A 270 5.56 -1.22 18.92
CA ALA A 270 6.41 -2.30 19.38
C ALA A 270 6.42 -2.42 20.93
N GLU A 271 6.42 -1.30 21.64
CA GLU A 271 6.31 -1.28 23.11
C GLU A 271 4.95 -1.83 23.59
N ARG A 272 3.84 -1.40 22.97
CA ARG A 272 2.50 -1.91 23.28
C ARG A 272 2.39 -3.42 23.05
N LEU A 273 2.89 -3.92 21.92
CA LEU A 273 2.86 -5.34 21.58
C LEU A 273 3.75 -6.19 22.51
N ARG A 274 4.84 -5.61 23.04
CA ARG A 274 5.70 -6.23 24.05
C ARG A 274 5.03 -6.31 25.41
N ALA A 275 4.31 -5.26 25.83
CA ALA A 275 3.61 -5.23 27.11
C ALA A 275 2.41 -6.21 27.16
N ALA A 276 1.85 -6.56 26.01
CA ALA A 276 0.79 -7.55 25.88
C ALA A 276 1.29 -9.00 25.74
N ALA A 277 2.60 -9.26 25.86
CA ALA A 277 3.24 -10.58 25.75
C ALA A 277 3.44 -11.20 27.12
#